data_AF-A0A0V8JKD9-F1
#
_entry.id   AF-A0A0V8JKD9-F1
#
_cell.length_a   1.000
_cell.length_b   1.000
_cell.length_c   1.000
_cell.angle_alpha   90.00
_cell.angle_beta   90.00
_cell.angle_gamma   90.00
#
_symmetry.space_group_name_H-M   'P 1'
#
loop_
_entity.id
_entity.type
_entity.pdbx_description
1 polymer ?
#
loop_
_entity_poly.entity_id
_entity_poly.type
_entity_poly.pdbx_seq_one_letter_code
_entity_poly.pdbx_strand_id
1 'polypeptide(L)'
;MKKWLLVTAASLLLAACGKDESAEQAKETAAAEEQKNEEKIEKETEKESSKEETSKVELSQEEMDQLRIPTVSIDSPYYEKDLTEQELVEDYMDETGRIYFSLTEEPIRTIVSSTSSSKVSNITNYSDVFINPESQQAYQLQNQAERDQIYKLILANQPTQLQGTDPYEYRTWEQATNLERGMMQMLYLVGPTMNDIKTAMDRDLYDHPAFVVGQEELEKLGAPLVFAPAPQTPLDYELFENMKMVQAMWGQVGKFENPAENKAEFEKVYAQARQETNNLFARINYALTEDGFSE
;
A
#
# COMPACT_ATOMS: atom_id res chain seq x y z
N MET A 1 -15.71 15.24 -4.91
CA MET A 1 -15.66 15.76 -6.29
C MET A 1 -14.77 17.01 -6.36
N LYS A 2 -13.54 16.86 -6.85
CA LYS A 2 -12.70 17.82 -7.61
C LYS A 2 -11.31 17.15 -7.77
N LYS A 3 -11.05 16.54 -8.95
CA LYS A 3 -10.16 16.99 -10.05
C LYS A 3 -8.71 16.51 -9.84
N TRP A 4 -8.31 15.40 -10.44
CA TRP A 4 -7.67 15.35 -11.77
C TRP A 4 -6.66 16.48 -11.98
N LEU A 5 -5.41 16.22 -11.62
CA LEU A 5 -4.25 17.04 -11.98
C LEU A 5 -3.07 16.09 -12.11
N LEU A 6 -2.84 15.59 -13.32
CA LEU A 6 -1.52 15.14 -13.83
C LEU A 6 -1.63 14.57 -15.26
N VAL A 7 -2.23 15.31 -16.18
CA VAL A 7 -1.98 15.11 -17.62
C VAL A 7 -2.11 16.47 -18.31
N THR A 8 -1.01 17.18 -18.50
CA THR A 8 -0.74 18.07 -19.66
C THR A 8 0.54 18.88 -19.40
N ALA A 9 1.69 18.34 -19.79
CA ALA A 9 2.89 19.14 -20.14
C ALA A 9 3.98 18.24 -20.75
N ALA A 10 3.73 17.58 -21.89
CA ALA A 10 4.82 16.99 -22.71
C ALA A 10 4.39 16.61 -24.16
N SER A 11 3.39 17.26 -24.76
CA SER A 11 2.88 16.87 -26.10
C SER A 11 3.21 17.88 -27.20
N LEU A 12 4.42 18.44 -27.25
CA LEU A 12 4.80 19.40 -28.32
C LEU A 12 6.22 19.29 -28.90
N LEU A 13 6.97 18.19 -28.72
CA LEU A 13 8.33 18.10 -29.28
C LEU A 13 8.70 16.81 -30.03
N LEU A 14 7.74 16.11 -30.63
CA LEU A 14 8.06 15.01 -31.56
C LEU A 14 7.22 15.09 -32.84
N ALA A 15 7.56 16.07 -33.68
CA ALA A 15 7.21 16.03 -35.10
C ALA A 15 8.29 16.74 -35.93
N ALA A 16 9.49 16.15 -36.00
CA ALA A 16 10.44 16.41 -37.07
C ALA A 16 11.39 15.22 -37.27
N CYS A 17 11.47 14.78 -38.53
CA CYS A 17 12.50 13.94 -39.15
C CYS A 17 12.43 12.42 -38.94
N GLY A 18 11.87 11.75 -39.97
CA GLY A 18 12.01 10.32 -40.24
C GLY A 18 11.27 9.96 -41.52
N LYS A 19 11.88 10.27 -42.67
CA LYS A 19 11.37 10.11 -44.04
C LYS A 19 11.76 8.72 -44.57
N ASP A 20 10.80 7.97 -45.15
CA ASP A 20 10.88 7.39 -46.51
C ASP A 20 9.71 6.40 -46.75
N GLU A 21 8.82 6.80 -47.66
CA GLU A 21 8.47 6.15 -48.94
C GLU A 21 7.52 4.95 -48.86
N SER A 22 6.29 5.14 -49.34
CA SER A 22 5.75 4.44 -50.53
C SER A 22 4.26 4.77 -50.78
N ALA A 23 3.97 5.28 -51.99
CA ALA A 23 2.84 4.96 -52.89
C ALA A 23 1.38 5.01 -52.36
N GLU A 24 0.34 5.45 -53.08
CA GLU A 24 0.07 6.14 -54.34
C GLU A 24 -1.47 6.27 -54.40
N GLN A 25 -2.01 7.30 -55.08
CA GLN A 25 -3.39 7.39 -55.64
C GLN A 25 -4.59 7.50 -54.65
N ALA A 26 -5.66 8.28 -54.88
CA ALA A 26 -6.05 9.21 -55.94
C ALA A 26 -7.35 9.99 -55.53
N LYS A 27 -7.58 11.12 -56.24
CA LYS A 27 -8.85 11.82 -56.56
C LYS A 27 -9.45 12.78 -55.52
N GLU A 28 -9.37 14.09 -55.80
CA GLU A 28 -10.44 14.96 -56.42
C GLU A 28 -11.57 15.26 -55.40
N THR A 29 -11.94 16.50 -55.04
CA THR A 29 -12.12 17.71 -55.86
C THR A 29 -12.40 18.92 -54.94
N ALA A 30 -11.99 20.12 -55.37
CA ALA A 30 -12.63 21.46 -55.24
C ALA A 30 -13.00 22.02 -53.83
N ALA A 31 -12.94 23.31 -53.52
CA ALA A 31 -12.43 24.55 -54.12
C ALA A 31 -12.68 25.68 -53.10
N ALA A 32 -11.84 26.73 -53.12
CA ALA A 32 -12.04 28.09 -52.56
C ALA A 32 -12.12 28.19 -51.02
N GLU A 33 -11.49 29.14 -50.31
CA GLU A 33 -11.11 30.50 -50.67
C GLU A 33 -9.73 30.90 -50.09
N GLU A 34 -9.05 31.75 -50.85
CA GLU A 34 -7.92 32.56 -50.42
C GLU A 34 -8.37 33.62 -49.41
N GLN A 35 -7.59 33.84 -48.35
CA GLN A 35 -7.20 35.22 -48.02
C GLN A 35 -5.84 35.27 -47.33
N LYS A 36 -4.90 35.86 -48.06
CA LYS A 36 -3.60 36.40 -47.63
C LYS A 36 -3.73 37.32 -46.42
N ASN A 37 -2.77 37.21 -45.50
CA ASN A 37 -1.96 38.38 -45.16
C ASN A 37 -0.53 37.96 -44.76
N GLU A 38 0.42 38.36 -45.61
CA GLU A 38 1.86 38.49 -45.35
C GLU A 38 2.04 39.57 -44.27
N GLU A 39 2.89 39.44 -43.24
CA GLU A 39 4.33 39.78 -43.14
C GLU A 39 4.55 39.86 -41.60
N LYS A 40 5.67 39.53 -40.95
CA LYS A 40 7.05 39.89 -41.24
C LYS A 40 7.96 39.12 -40.27
N ILE A 41 9.11 38.69 -40.79
CA ILE A 41 10.23 38.09 -40.07
C ILE A 41 11.00 39.20 -39.35
N GLU A 42 11.35 39.00 -38.08
CA GLU A 42 12.56 39.58 -37.49
C GLU A 42 13.25 38.52 -36.63
N LYS A 43 14.43 38.10 -37.09
CA LYS A 43 15.41 37.33 -36.33
C LYS A 43 16.13 38.31 -35.42
N GLU A 44 16.06 38.11 -34.12
CA GLU A 44 17.16 38.44 -33.23
C GLU A 44 17.69 37.17 -32.57
N THR A 45 19.00 37.05 -32.67
CA THR A 45 19.80 35.92 -32.19
C THR A 45 20.30 36.33 -30.82
N GLU A 46 19.69 35.84 -29.75
CA GLU A 46 20.32 35.83 -28.44
C GLU A 46 20.62 34.38 -28.04
N LYS A 47 21.93 34.12 -27.96
CA LYS A 47 22.47 32.97 -27.24
C LYS A 47 22.08 33.11 -25.77
N GLU A 48 21.09 32.37 -25.33
CA GLU A 48 20.95 32.07 -23.92
C GLU A 48 21.36 30.62 -23.67
N SER A 49 22.50 30.51 -22.99
CA SER A 49 23.00 29.28 -22.40
C SER A 49 21.99 28.80 -21.36
N SER A 50 21.01 27.99 -21.75
CA SER A 50 20.22 27.23 -20.79
C SER A 50 21.09 26.08 -20.26
N LYS A 51 21.78 26.35 -19.15
CA LYS A 51 21.99 25.29 -18.16
C LYS A 51 20.59 24.77 -17.85
N GLU A 52 20.33 23.51 -18.19
CA GLU A 52 19.28 22.75 -17.53
C GLU A 52 19.67 22.67 -16.05
N GLU A 53 19.26 23.68 -15.28
CA GLU A 53 18.97 23.46 -13.89
C GLU A 53 17.74 22.56 -13.89
N THR A 54 17.97 21.26 -13.70
CA THR A 54 16.96 20.35 -13.16
C THR A 54 16.45 20.98 -11.87
N SER A 55 15.39 21.77 -11.96
CA SER A 55 14.69 22.32 -10.80
C SER A 55 14.27 21.11 -9.97
N LYS A 56 14.90 20.90 -8.82
CA LYS A 56 14.44 19.90 -7.87
C LYS A 56 12.97 20.20 -7.57
N VAL A 57 12.10 19.24 -7.89
CA VAL A 57 10.69 19.35 -7.53
C VAL A 57 10.63 19.24 -6.01
N GLU A 58 10.28 20.33 -5.36
CA GLU A 58 10.04 20.39 -3.92
C GLU A 58 8.52 20.36 -3.70
N LEU A 59 8.06 19.43 -2.86
CA LEU A 59 6.67 19.36 -2.40
C LEU A 59 6.51 20.19 -1.11
N SER A 60 5.33 20.77 -0.91
CA SER A 60 4.98 21.41 0.36
C SER A 60 4.87 20.37 1.48
N GLN A 61 4.92 20.80 2.74
CA GLN A 61 4.74 19.88 3.87
C GLN A 61 3.35 19.22 3.82
N GLU A 62 2.31 19.95 3.44
CA GLU A 62 0.96 19.41 3.30
C GLU A 62 0.86 18.36 2.19
N GLU A 63 1.60 18.52 1.09
CA GLU A 63 1.69 17.53 0.02
C GLU A 63 2.46 16.28 0.48
N MET A 64 3.54 16.47 1.25
CA MET A 64 4.29 15.38 1.86
C MET A 64 3.46 14.59 2.87
N ASP A 65 2.65 15.27 3.68
CA ASP A 65 1.78 14.63 4.67
C ASP A 65 0.65 13.82 4.01
N GLN A 66 0.18 14.22 2.83
CA GLN A 66 -0.80 13.45 2.05
C GLN A 66 -0.24 12.15 1.45
N LEU A 67 1.08 12.04 1.32
CA LEU A 67 1.77 10.84 0.84
C LEU A 67 2.03 9.83 1.96
N ARG A 68 1.95 10.28 3.23
CA ARG A 68 2.16 9.40 4.39
C ARG A 68 0.97 8.50 4.60
N ILE A 69 1.24 7.30 5.12
CA ILE A 69 0.17 6.36 5.44
C ILE A 69 -0.57 6.90 6.66
N PRO A 70 -1.91 7.05 6.61
CA PRO A 70 -2.65 7.62 7.71
C PRO A 70 -2.60 6.70 8.93
N THR A 71 -2.38 7.32 10.09
CA THR A 71 -2.37 6.66 11.39
C THR A 71 -3.24 7.42 12.38
N VAL A 72 -3.73 6.72 13.39
CA VAL A 72 -4.36 7.33 14.58
C VAL A 72 -3.46 7.15 15.79
N SER A 73 -3.48 8.11 16.70
CA SER A 73 -2.81 7.96 18.00
C SER A 73 -3.52 6.89 18.84
N ILE A 74 -2.75 6.08 19.55
CA ILE A 74 -3.23 5.11 20.53
C ILE A 74 -2.56 5.36 21.87
N ASP A 75 -3.19 4.92 22.96
CA ASP A 75 -2.54 4.91 24.26
C ASP A 75 -1.36 3.92 24.30
N SER A 76 -0.44 4.13 25.22
CA SER A 76 0.71 3.23 25.41
C SER A 76 0.23 1.82 25.74
N PRO A 77 0.66 0.79 24.99
CA PRO A 77 0.19 -0.58 25.18
C PRO A 77 0.98 -1.39 26.20
N TYR A 78 1.95 -0.79 26.87
CA TYR A 78 2.76 -1.44 27.89
C TYR A 78 2.05 -1.37 29.25
N TYR A 79 1.41 -2.46 29.66
CA TYR A 79 0.68 -2.58 30.93
C TYR A 79 1.56 -3.05 32.09
N GLU A 80 1.09 -2.80 33.32
CA GLU A 80 1.78 -3.22 34.55
C GLU A 80 1.63 -4.72 34.87
N LYS A 81 0.65 -5.42 34.28
CA LYS A 81 0.34 -6.82 34.61
C LYS A 81 0.41 -7.74 33.37
N ASP A 82 1.25 -8.76 33.48
CA ASP A 82 1.34 -9.86 32.54
C ASP A 82 0.19 -10.88 32.73
N LEU A 83 -0.37 -11.41 31.64
CA LEU A 83 -1.32 -12.54 31.65
C LEU A 83 -0.64 -13.83 31.17
N THR A 84 -1.09 -14.98 31.65
CA THR A 84 -0.71 -16.28 31.07
C THR A 84 -1.63 -16.64 29.90
N GLU A 85 -1.17 -17.53 29.02
CA GLU A 85 -1.99 -18.08 27.91
C GLU A 85 -3.30 -18.72 28.41
N GLN A 86 -3.27 -19.38 29.57
CA GLN A 86 -4.44 -20.02 30.18
C GLN A 86 -5.47 -19.00 30.68
N GLU A 87 -5.02 -18.00 31.44
CA GLU A 87 -5.89 -16.92 31.93
C GLU A 87 -6.56 -16.17 30.77
N LEU A 88 -5.84 -15.98 29.66
CA LEU A 88 -6.40 -15.32 28.49
C LEU A 88 -7.58 -16.11 27.89
N VAL A 89 -7.43 -17.42 27.72
CA VAL A 89 -8.47 -18.28 27.14
C VAL A 89 -9.66 -18.40 28.10
N GLU A 90 -9.41 -18.60 29.39
CA GLU A 90 -10.47 -18.76 30.39
C GLU A 90 -11.33 -17.51 30.57
N ASP A 91 -10.72 -16.33 30.54
CA ASP A 91 -11.41 -15.08 30.85
C ASP A 91 -12.05 -14.39 29.62
N TYR A 92 -11.54 -14.64 28.40
CA TYR A 92 -11.87 -13.80 27.23
C TYR A 92 -12.28 -14.54 25.95
N MET A 93 -12.17 -15.87 25.89
CA MET A 93 -12.58 -16.62 24.71
C MET A 93 -14.11 -16.73 24.63
N ASP A 94 -14.71 -16.29 23.53
CA ASP A 94 -16.14 -16.41 23.31
C ASP A 94 -16.58 -17.86 22.97
N GLU A 95 -17.89 -18.07 22.85
CA GLU A 95 -18.48 -19.38 22.55
C GLU A 95 -18.07 -19.95 21.18
N THR A 96 -17.53 -19.11 20.29
CA THR A 96 -17.02 -19.49 18.96
C THR A 96 -15.51 -19.68 18.93
N GLY A 97 -14.85 -19.57 20.09
CA GLY A 97 -13.39 -19.71 20.22
C GLY A 97 -12.61 -18.44 19.88
N ARG A 98 -13.26 -17.27 19.79
CA ARG A 98 -12.60 -16.01 19.40
C ARG A 98 -12.27 -15.18 20.63
N ILE A 99 -11.10 -14.55 20.60
CA ILE A 99 -10.67 -13.55 21.60
C ILE A 99 -10.62 -12.20 20.91
N TYR A 100 -11.53 -11.29 21.28
CA TYR A 100 -11.61 -9.93 20.77
C TYR A 100 -11.45 -8.93 21.92
N PHE A 101 -10.65 -7.90 21.70
CA PHE A 101 -10.58 -6.74 22.59
C PHE A 101 -10.83 -5.49 21.78
N SER A 102 -11.68 -4.60 22.29
CA SER A 102 -11.81 -3.27 21.70
C SER A 102 -10.47 -2.53 21.78
N LEU A 103 -10.18 -1.64 20.83
CA LEU A 103 -9.07 -0.68 20.92
C LEU A 103 -9.15 0.20 22.18
N THR A 104 -10.36 0.42 22.68
CA THR A 104 -10.61 1.14 23.94
C THR A 104 -10.47 0.26 25.18
N GLU A 105 -10.30 -1.05 25.02
CA GLU A 105 -10.18 -2.06 26.08
C GLU A 105 -8.81 -2.74 26.04
N GLU A 106 -7.78 -1.99 25.66
CA GLU A 106 -6.39 -2.43 25.87
C GLU A 106 -6.03 -3.71 25.09
N PRO A 107 -6.12 -3.71 23.75
CA PRO A 107 -6.04 -4.95 22.98
C PRO A 107 -4.62 -5.50 22.84
N ILE A 108 -3.62 -4.86 23.44
CA ILE A 108 -2.21 -5.23 23.29
C ILE A 108 -1.73 -5.78 24.61
N ARG A 109 -1.43 -7.07 24.68
CA ARG A 109 -1.23 -7.73 25.95
C ARG A 109 0.14 -8.37 26.01
N THR A 110 0.78 -8.24 27.16
CA THR A 110 1.97 -9.02 27.49
C THR A 110 1.54 -10.39 27.96
N ILE A 111 1.87 -11.42 27.18
CA ILE A 111 1.56 -12.81 27.50
C ILE A 111 2.82 -13.53 27.91
N VAL A 112 2.77 -14.21 29.04
CA VAL A 112 3.87 -15.05 29.52
C VAL A 112 3.51 -16.51 29.29
N SER A 113 4.40 -17.22 28.59
CA SER A 113 4.22 -18.66 28.43
C SER A 113 4.36 -19.36 29.78
N SER A 114 3.38 -20.19 30.11
CA SER A 114 3.37 -20.97 31.36
C SER A 114 4.39 -22.12 31.37
N THR A 115 5.01 -22.41 30.20
CA THR A 115 5.84 -23.61 29.99
C THR A 115 7.34 -23.34 29.87
N SER A 116 7.77 -22.09 29.67
CA SER A 116 9.20 -21.73 29.58
C SER A 116 9.75 -21.29 30.93
N SER A 117 10.87 -21.88 31.37
CA SER A 117 11.56 -21.56 32.64
C SER A 117 12.12 -20.12 32.70
N SER A 118 12.19 -19.43 31.57
CA SER A 118 12.37 -17.99 31.48
C SER A 118 11.00 -17.34 31.27
N LYS A 119 10.67 -16.28 32.05
CA LYS A 119 9.54 -15.39 31.76
C LYS A 119 9.78 -14.71 30.40
N VAL A 120 9.41 -15.37 29.31
CA VAL A 120 9.34 -14.72 28.01
C VAL A 120 7.97 -14.05 27.95
N SER A 121 7.98 -12.73 28.07
CA SER A 121 6.84 -11.85 27.86
C SER A 121 6.74 -11.54 26.36
N ASN A 122 5.72 -12.05 25.68
CA ASN A 122 5.42 -11.73 24.28
C ASN A 122 4.35 -10.64 24.21
N ILE A 123 4.53 -9.62 23.36
CA ILE A 123 3.51 -8.59 23.16
C ILE A 123 2.62 -9.06 22.02
N THR A 124 1.34 -9.23 22.31
CA THR A 124 0.35 -9.75 21.36
C THR A 124 -0.70 -8.69 21.08
N ASN A 125 -0.94 -8.41 19.80
CA ASN A 125 -1.95 -7.44 19.35
C ASN A 125 -3.26 -8.16 19.03
N TYR A 126 -4.30 -7.98 19.84
CA TYR A 126 -5.64 -8.53 19.61
C TYR A 126 -6.62 -7.53 18.99
N SER A 127 -6.15 -6.37 18.53
CA SER A 127 -6.99 -5.44 17.78
C SER A 127 -7.15 -5.89 16.33
N ASP A 128 -7.99 -5.20 15.56
CA ASP A 128 -8.16 -5.44 14.12
C ASP A 128 -7.29 -4.53 13.24
N VAL A 129 -6.25 -3.91 13.79
CA VAL A 129 -5.35 -2.97 13.11
C VAL A 129 -3.89 -3.28 13.40
N PHE A 130 -2.99 -2.83 12.53
CA PHE A 130 -1.56 -2.85 12.82
C PHE A 130 -1.23 -1.71 13.75
N ILE A 131 -0.30 -1.95 14.66
CA ILE A 131 0.11 -0.98 15.67
C ILE A 131 1.62 -0.81 15.67
N ASN A 132 2.07 0.37 16.04
CA ASN A 132 3.44 0.61 16.47
C ASN A 132 3.39 1.13 17.92
N PRO A 133 3.78 0.31 18.91
CA PRO A 133 3.75 0.69 20.31
C PRO A 133 4.82 1.72 20.67
N GLU A 134 5.92 1.80 19.91
CA GLU A 134 7.00 2.77 20.13
C GLU A 134 6.57 4.17 19.71
N SER A 135 5.94 4.30 18.55
CA SER A 135 5.40 5.58 18.08
C SER A 135 3.99 5.89 18.57
N GLN A 136 3.36 4.97 19.32
CA GLN A 136 1.98 5.09 19.82
C GLN A 136 0.98 5.38 18.70
N GLN A 137 1.10 4.65 17.60
CA GLN A 137 0.27 4.81 16.40
C GLN A 137 -0.38 3.51 15.98
N ALA A 138 -1.59 3.59 15.44
CA ALA A 138 -2.26 2.50 14.76
C ALA A 138 -2.57 2.87 13.30
N TYR A 139 -2.39 1.90 12.41
CA TYR A 139 -2.72 2.00 10.99
C TYR A 139 -4.17 1.61 10.81
N GLN A 140 -5.04 2.62 10.87
CA GLN A 140 -6.49 2.44 10.92
C GLN A 140 -7.19 3.32 9.88
N LEU A 141 -8.21 2.74 9.24
CA LEU A 141 -9.12 3.51 8.40
C LEU A 141 -9.96 4.49 9.21
N GLN A 142 -10.27 5.64 8.61
CA GLN A 142 -10.92 6.75 9.30
C GLN A 142 -12.45 6.66 9.25
N ASN A 143 -13.03 5.96 8.27
CA ASN A 143 -14.48 5.96 8.09
C ASN A 143 -15.06 4.69 7.44
N GLN A 144 -16.39 4.53 7.54
CA GLN A 144 -17.12 3.39 6.98
C GLN A 144 -16.99 3.28 5.45
N ALA A 145 -16.93 4.41 4.73
CA ALA A 145 -16.85 4.38 3.28
C ALA A 145 -15.55 3.74 2.79
N GLU A 146 -14.45 3.89 3.53
CA GLU A 146 -13.18 3.19 3.26
C GLU A 146 -13.31 1.68 3.50
N ARG A 147 -13.99 1.25 4.58
CA ARG A 147 -14.26 -0.17 4.84
C ARG A 147 -15.08 -0.81 3.71
N ASP A 148 -16.08 -0.11 3.20
CA ASP A 148 -16.88 -0.59 2.07
C ASP A 148 -16.05 -0.69 0.77
N GLN A 149 -15.03 0.18 0.61
CA GLN A 149 -14.12 0.13 -0.53
C GLN A 149 -13.15 -1.04 -0.46
N ILE A 150 -12.69 -1.41 0.74
CA ILE A 150 -11.86 -2.60 0.94
C ILE A 150 -12.56 -3.85 0.42
N TYR A 151 -13.81 -4.09 0.81
CA TYR A 151 -14.53 -5.27 0.35
C TYR A 151 -14.67 -5.30 -1.17
N LYS A 152 -14.95 -4.14 -1.79
CA LYS A 152 -14.96 -4.02 -3.24
C LYS A 152 -13.60 -4.32 -3.85
N LEU A 153 -12.51 -3.88 -3.22
CA LEU A 153 -11.15 -4.15 -3.67
C LEU A 153 -10.82 -5.64 -3.59
N ILE A 154 -11.16 -6.30 -2.48
CA ILE A 154 -10.97 -7.74 -2.28
C ILE A 154 -11.72 -8.53 -3.36
N LEU A 155 -13.02 -8.25 -3.55
CA LEU A 155 -13.86 -8.91 -4.55
C LEU A 155 -13.43 -8.61 -5.99
N ALA A 156 -12.91 -7.40 -6.27
CA ALA A 156 -12.39 -7.04 -7.59
C ALA A 156 -11.06 -7.73 -7.93
N ASN A 157 -10.33 -8.22 -6.92
CA ASN A 157 -9.04 -8.90 -7.07
C ASN A 157 -9.16 -10.41 -6.77
N GLN A 158 -10.30 -11.01 -7.15
CA GLN A 158 -10.50 -12.45 -7.03
C GLN A 158 -9.42 -13.22 -7.81
N PRO A 159 -8.74 -14.21 -7.19
CA PRO A 159 -7.89 -15.13 -7.92
C PRO A 159 -8.73 -15.95 -8.90
N THR A 160 -8.11 -16.44 -9.97
CA THR A 160 -8.79 -17.16 -11.07
C THR A 160 -9.74 -18.27 -10.59
N GLN A 161 -9.38 -18.96 -9.51
CA GLN A 161 -10.15 -20.06 -8.94
C GLN A 161 -11.43 -19.63 -8.24
N LEU A 162 -11.53 -18.37 -7.80
CA LEU A 162 -12.69 -17.78 -7.12
C LEU A 162 -13.47 -16.83 -8.05
N GLN A 163 -13.13 -16.77 -9.33
CA GLN A 163 -13.86 -15.93 -10.28
C GLN A 163 -15.32 -16.39 -10.39
N GLY A 164 -16.24 -15.47 -10.09
CA GLY A 164 -17.67 -15.75 -10.16
C GLY A 164 -18.26 -16.41 -8.92
N THR A 165 -17.47 -16.60 -7.85
CA THR A 165 -18.00 -16.91 -6.52
C THR A 165 -19.01 -15.85 -6.10
N ASP A 166 -20.16 -16.28 -5.57
CA ASP A 166 -21.20 -15.37 -5.10
C ASP A 166 -20.63 -14.50 -3.96
N PRO A 167 -20.73 -13.15 -4.03
CA PRO A 167 -20.32 -12.28 -2.94
C PRO A 167 -20.92 -12.64 -1.57
N TYR A 168 -22.08 -13.31 -1.52
CA TYR A 168 -22.69 -13.78 -0.27
C TYR A 168 -21.99 -14.99 0.36
N GLU A 169 -21.09 -15.67 -0.37
CA GLU A 169 -20.24 -16.74 0.17
C GLU A 169 -19.02 -16.19 0.94
N TYR A 170 -18.74 -14.88 0.82
CA TYR A 170 -17.68 -14.24 1.58
C TYR A 170 -18.18 -13.85 2.97
N ARG A 171 -17.38 -14.16 4.00
CA ARG A 171 -17.60 -13.66 5.35
C ARG A 171 -17.64 -12.12 5.39
N THR A 172 -18.65 -11.59 6.06
CA THR A 172 -18.80 -10.13 6.26
C THR A 172 -17.72 -9.57 7.18
N TRP A 173 -17.65 -8.24 7.29
CA TRP A 173 -16.64 -7.56 8.12
C TRP A 173 -16.70 -8.06 9.57
N GLU A 174 -17.92 -8.26 10.08
CA GLU A 174 -18.22 -8.72 11.43
C GLU A 174 -17.87 -10.20 11.62
N GLN A 175 -17.93 -11.00 10.56
CA GLN A 175 -17.61 -12.42 10.59
C GLN A 175 -16.12 -12.71 10.40
N ALA A 176 -15.38 -11.78 9.80
CA ALA A 176 -13.93 -11.84 9.64
C ALA A 176 -13.20 -11.88 10.99
N THR A 177 -12.01 -12.47 11.00
CA THR A 177 -11.09 -12.45 12.16
C THR A 177 -10.43 -11.09 12.26
N ASN A 178 -9.84 -10.78 13.41
CA ASN A 178 -9.08 -9.55 13.61
C ASN A 178 -7.86 -9.46 12.68
N LEU A 179 -7.20 -10.60 12.41
CA LEU A 179 -6.12 -10.68 11.44
C LEU A 179 -6.59 -10.34 10.03
N GLU A 180 -7.68 -10.94 9.57
CA GLU A 180 -8.24 -10.67 8.25
C GLU A 180 -8.60 -9.20 8.09
N ARG A 181 -9.30 -8.62 9.08
CA ARG A 181 -9.62 -7.19 9.10
C ARG A 181 -8.37 -6.32 9.06
N GLY A 182 -7.36 -6.62 9.87
CA GLY A 182 -6.11 -5.85 9.91
C GLY A 182 -5.32 -5.94 8.63
N MET A 183 -5.22 -7.13 8.02
CA MET A 183 -4.57 -7.31 6.73
C MET A 183 -5.30 -6.56 5.63
N MET A 184 -6.63 -6.66 5.57
CA MET A 184 -7.45 -5.92 4.61
C MET A 184 -7.24 -4.40 4.72
N GLN A 185 -7.23 -3.86 5.95
CA GLN A 185 -6.93 -2.44 6.18
C GLN A 185 -5.53 -2.08 5.71
N MET A 186 -4.53 -2.85 6.12
CA MET A 186 -3.14 -2.57 5.78
C MET A 186 -2.88 -2.61 4.27
N LEU A 187 -3.45 -3.60 3.56
CA LEU A 187 -3.33 -3.69 2.10
C LEU A 187 -3.92 -2.48 1.37
N TYR A 188 -5.05 -1.97 1.87
CA TYR A 188 -5.66 -0.75 1.33
C TYR A 188 -4.78 0.47 1.61
N LEU A 189 -4.24 0.57 2.82
CA LEU A 189 -3.41 1.69 3.28
C LEU A 189 -2.04 1.76 2.58
N VAL A 190 -1.39 0.62 2.34
CA VAL A 190 -0.05 0.55 1.73
C VAL A 190 -0.11 0.69 0.20
N GLY A 191 -1.26 0.41 -0.41
CA GLY A 191 -1.45 0.42 -1.87
C GLY A 191 -1.02 1.72 -2.57
N PRO A 192 -1.47 2.91 -2.10
CA PRO A 192 -1.03 4.21 -2.63
C PRO A 192 0.49 4.39 -2.57
N THR A 193 1.11 4.14 -1.42
CA THR A 193 2.57 4.26 -1.22
C THR A 193 3.34 3.39 -2.21
N MET A 194 2.92 2.13 -2.40
CA MET A 194 3.56 1.27 -3.39
C MET A 194 3.38 1.83 -4.80
N ASN A 195 2.21 2.34 -5.16
CA ASN A 195 1.96 2.91 -6.49
C ASN A 195 2.77 4.19 -6.75
N ASP A 196 2.99 5.02 -5.74
CA ASP A 196 3.80 6.23 -5.86
C ASP A 196 5.27 5.88 -6.13
N ILE A 197 5.83 4.92 -5.39
CA ILE A 197 7.18 4.39 -5.65
C ILE A 197 7.28 3.85 -7.08
N LYS A 198 6.32 3.03 -7.53
CA LYS A 198 6.32 2.48 -8.89
C LYS A 198 6.26 3.58 -9.95
N THR A 199 5.42 4.58 -9.74
CA THR A 199 5.26 5.70 -10.68
C THR A 199 6.54 6.53 -10.78
N ALA A 200 7.23 6.73 -9.66
CA ALA A 200 8.53 7.39 -9.65
C ALA A 200 9.60 6.55 -10.37
N MET A 201 9.67 5.24 -10.11
CA MET A 201 10.58 4.33 -10.83
C MET A 201 10.35 4.37 -12.36
N ASP A 202 9.09 4.28 -12.79
CA ASP A 202 8.72 4.30 -14.22
C ASP A 202 9.13 5.59 -14.95
N ARG A 203 9.34 6.67 -14.18
CA ARG A 203 9.73 7.99 -14.68
C ARG A 203 11.19 8.32 -14.38
N ASP A 204 11.95 7.37 -13.83
CA ASP A 204 13.32 7.54 -13.39
C ASP A 204 13.54 8.62 -12.32
N LEU A 205 12.55 8.79 -11.43
CA LEU A 205 12.47 9.85 -10.42
C LEU A 205 12.79 9.35 -8.99
N TYR A 206 13.95 8.73 -8.81
CA TYR A 206 14.38 8.12 -7.54
C TYR A 206 14.68 9.14 -6.42
N ASP A 207 14.97 10.39 -6.75
CA ASP A 207 15.20 11.45 -5.77
C ASP A 207 13.95 12.33 -5.52
N HIS A 208 12.81 12.00 -6.16
CA HIS A 208 11.60 12.78 -6.01
C HIS A 208 11.03 12.62 -4.60
N PRO A 209 10.51 13.68 -3.95
CA PRO A 209 10.05 13.61 -2.57
C PRO A 209 9.03 12.50 -2.31
N ALA A 210 8.12 12.22 -3.25
CA ALA A 210 7.17 11.11 -3.14
C ALA A 210 7.82 9.71 -3.09
N PHE A 211 8.93 9.51 -3.80
CA PHE A 211 9.68 8.27 -3.73
C PHE A 211 10.34 8.11 -2.34
N VAL A 212 10.97 9.20 -1.86
CA VAL A 212 11.63 9.24 -0.54
C VAL A 212 10.64 8.98 0.59
N VAL A 213 9.50 9.70 0.61
CA VAL A 213 8.43 9.46 1.59
C VAL A 213 7.93 8.03 1.49
N GLY A 214 7.76 7.49 0.29
CA GLY A 214 7.31 6.12 0.11
C GLY A 214 8.27 5.11 0.72
N GLN A 215 9.59 5.27 0.53
CA GLN A 215 10.58 4.42 1.17
C GLN A 215 10.53 4.55 2.70
N GLU A 216 10.45 5.76 3.24
CA GLU A 216 10.34 6.00 4.69
C GLU A 216 9.13 5.27 5.30
N GLU A 217 7.97 5.35 4.65
CA GLU A 217 6.75 4.71 5.14
C GLU A 217 6.83 3.18 5.09
N LEU A 218 7.42 2.60 4.03
CA LEU A 218 7.65 1.16 3.95
C LEU A 218 8.70 0.67 4.95
N GLU A 219 9.73 1.48 5.25
CA GLU A 219 10.70 1.19 6.31
C GLU A 219 10.00 1.13 7.68
N LYS A 220 9.19 2.14 8.00
CA LYS A 220 8.42 2.18 9.26
C LYS A 220 7.48 0.99 9.38
N LEU A 221 6.72 0.68 8.34
CA LEU A 221 5.80 -0.47 8.32
C LEU A 221 6.54 -1.80 8.52
N GLY A 222 7.72 -1.93 7.91
CA GLY A 222 8.57 -3.11 8.02
C GLY A 222 9.37 -3.21 9.32
N ALA A 223 9.20 -2.27 10.25
CA ALA A 223 9.90 -2.30 11.52
C ALA A 223 9.45 -3.51 12.37
N PRO A 224 10.37 -4.18 13.10
CA PRO A 224 10.01 -5.34 13.93
C PRO A 224 8.95 -5.07 15.00
N LEU A 225 8.84 -3.82 15.44
CA LEU A 225 7.89 -3.37 16.46
C LEU A 225 6.51 -3.04 15.89
N VAL A 226 6.33 -3.05 14.57
CA VAL A 226 4.99 -2.98 14.00
C VAL A 226 4.33 -4.36 14.14
N PHE A 227 3.28 -4.43 14.95
CA PHE A 227 2.59 -5.67 15.28
C PHE A 227 1.29 -5.81 14.50
N ALA A 228 1.23 -6.82 13.63
CA ALA A 228 -0.02 -7.28 13.02
C ALA A 228 -0.93 -7.90 14.10
N PRO A 229 -2.26 -7.94 13.89
CA PRO A 229 -3.14 -8.68 14.77
C PRO A 229 -2.71 -10.14 14.91
N ALA A 230 -2.96 -10.71 16.09
CA ALA A 230 -2.65 -12.08 16.40
C ALA A 230 -3.61 -13.03 15.67
N PRO A 231 -3.13 -14.22 15.25
CA PRO A 231 -4.01 -15.23 14.67
C PRO A 231 -5.02 -15.73 15.72
N GLN A 232 -6.28 -15.90 15.32
CA GLN A 232 -7.37 -16.36 16.20
C GLN A 232 -7.79 -17.81 15.88
N THR A 233 -7.50 -18.29 14.67
CA THR A 233 -7.86 -19.62 14.17
C THR A 233 -6.65 -20.33 13.56
N PRO A 234 -6.69 -21.66 13.35
CA PRO A 234 -5.64 -22.38 12.61
C PRO A 234 -5.37 -21.80 11.22
N LEU A 235 -6.41 -21.37 10.50
CA LEU A 235 -6.30 -20.72 9.20
C LEU A 235 -5.56 -19.37 9.30
N ASP A 236 -5.80 -18.62 10.37
CA ASP A 236 -5.12 -17.34 10.61
C ASP A 236 -3.60 -17.52 10.80
N TYR A 237 -3.12 -18.65 11.34
CA TYR A 237 -1.67 -18.82 11.54
C TYR A 237 -0.90 -18.75 10.23
N GLU A 238 -1.40 -19.38 9.17
CA GLU A 238 -0.75 -19.30 7.86
C GLU A 238 -0.82 -17.88 7.29
N LEU A 239 -1.98 -17.20 7.42
CA LEU A 239 -2.11 -15.80 7.02
C LEU A 239 -1.16 -14.88 7.79
N PHE A 240 -0.96 -15.13 9.08
CA PHE A 240 -0.10 -14.34 9.94
C PHE A 240 1.36 -14.46 9.51
N GLU A 241 1.86 -15.67 9.29
CA GLU A 241 3.23 -15.91 8.81
C GLU A 241 3.46 -15.26 7.44
N ASN A 242 2.49 -15.41 6.54
CA ASN A 242 2.50 -14.75 5.23
C ASN A 242 2.56 -13.22 5.34
N MET A 243 1.79 -12.65 6.27
CA MET A 243 1.79 -11.23 6.54
C MET A 243 3.13 -10.77 7.13
N LYS A 244 3.69 -11.48 8.12
CA LYS A 244 5.01 -11.18 8.69
C LYS A 244 6.11 -11.19 7.64
N MET A 245 6.07 -12.14 6.71
CA MET A 245 6.99 -12.19 5.57
C MET A 245 6.87 -10.94 4.68
N VAL A 246 5.65 -10.57 4.26
CA VAL A 246 5.43 -9.40 3.40
C VAL A 246 5.79 -8.10 4.10
N GLN A 247 5.46 -7.98 5.39
CA GLN A 247 5.86 -6.85 6.23
C GLN A 247 7.38 -6.67 6.23
N ALA A 248 8.15 -7.76 6.38
CA ALA A 248 9.61 -7.70 6.32
C ALA A 248 10.11 -7.25 4.92
N MET A 249 9.44 -7.69 3.84
CA MET A 249 9.77 -7.24 2.48
C MET A 249 9.50 -5.75 2.27
N TRP A 250 8.43 -5.19 2.84
CA TRP A 250 8.22 -3.73 2.85
C TRP A 250 9.39 -3.01 3.51
N GLY A 251 9.84 -3.51 4.67
CA GLY A 251 11.02 -2.98 5.35
C GLY A 251 12.30 -3.04 4.51
N GLN A 252 12.48 -4.09 3.71
CA GLN A 252 13.61 -4.21 2.79
C GLN A 252 13.58 -3.16 1.66
N VAL A 253 12.39 -2.85 1.12
CA VAL A 253 12.23 -1.78 0.12
C VAL A 253 12.57 -0.42 0.74
N GLY A 254 12.06 -0.15 1.94
CA GLY A 254 12.29 1.12 2.62
C GLY A 254 13.75 1.34 2.99
N LYS A 255 14.46 0.30 3.43
CA LYS A 255 15.88 0.34 3.84
C LYS A 255 16.87 0.27 2.68
N PHE A 256 16.42 0.20 1.44
CA PHE A 256 17.31 0.07 0.31
C PHE A 256 18.13 1.35 0.10
N GLU A 257 19.46 1.25 0.24
CA GLU A 257 20.38 2.37 0.12
C GLU A 257 20.66 2.75 -1.35
N ASN A 258 20.68 4.04 -1.63
CA ASN A 258 20.98 4.64 -2.94
C ASN A 258 20.26 3.96 -4.14
N PRO A 259 18.90 3.93 -4.17
CA PRO A 259 18.15 3.34 -5.28
C PRO A 259 18.51 3.92 -6.66
N ALA A 260 18.81 5.21 -6.74
CA ALA A 260 19.21 5.88 -7.97
C ALA A 260 20.52 5.33 -8.57
N GLU A 261 21.43 4.82 -7.74
CA GLU A 261 22.70 4.24 -8.16
C GLU A 261 22.57 2.73 -8.47
N ASN A 262 21.56 2.06 -7.89
CA ASN A 262 21.36 0.61 -7.96
C ASN A 262 19.96 0.22 -8.47
N LYS A 263 19.46 0.93 -9.48
CA LYS A 263 18.07 0.85 -9.98
C LYS A 263 17.58 -0.58 -10.22
N ALA A 264 18.38 -1.40 -10.92
CA ALA A 264 17.98 -2.77 -11.26
C ALA A 264 17.78 -3.68 -10.04
N GLU A 265 18.60 -3.52 -8.99
CA GLU A 265 18.45 -4.31 -7.77
C GLU A 265 17.28 -3.77 -6.93
N PHE A 266 17.11 -2.45 -6.86
CA PHE A 266 15.94 -1.86 -6.21
C PHE A 266 14.63 -2.31 -6.88
N GLU A 267 14.56 -2.25 -8.21
CA GLU A 267 13.41 -2.70 -9.00
C GLU A 267 13.04 -4.15 -8.71
N LYS A 268 14.03 -5.02 -8.53
CA LYS A 268 13.82 -6.43 -8.19
C LYS A 268 13.27 -6.60 -6.78
N VAL A 269 13.85 -5.94 -5.78
CA VAL A 269 13.38 -5.98 -4.38
C VAL A 269 11.94 -5.44 -4.30
N TYR A 270 11.68 -4.31 -4.96
CA TYR A 270 10.36 -3.71 -5.04
C TYR A 270 9.35 -4.64 -5.74
N ALA A 271 9.72 -5.23 -6.89
CA ALA A 271 8.83 -6.12 -7.64
C ALA A 271 8.45 -7.36 -6.82
N GLN A 272 9.41 -7.93 -6.08
CA GLN A 272 9.15 -9.06 -5.18
C GLN A 272 8.18 -8.68 -4.06
N ALA A 273 8.42 -7.55 -3.38
CA ALA A 273 7.52 -7.06 -2.33
C ALA A 273 6.11 -6.80 -2.87
N ARG A 274 5.99 -6.19 -4.05
CA ARG A 274 4.70 -5.93 -4.72
C ARG A 274 3.98 -7.21 -5.10
N GLN A 275 4.70 -8.20 -5.63
CA GLN A 275 4.12 -9.49 -5.97
C GLN A 275 3.56 -10.20 -4.74
N GLU A 276 4.33 -10.27 -3.65
CA GLU A 276 3.85 -10.94 -2.43
C GLU A 276 2.74 -10.14 -1.73
N THR A 277 2.76 -8.81 -1.82
CA THR A 277 1.62 -7.97 -1.38
C THR A 277 0.36 -8.31 -2.17
N ASN A 278 0.47 -8.47 -3.50
CA ASN A 278 -0.65 -8.89 -4.34
C ASN A 278 -1.12 -10.31 -4.00
N ASN A 279 -0.20 -11.23 -3.65
CA ASN A 279 -0.55 -12.58 -3.22
C ASN A 279 -1.37 -12.57 -1.92
N LEU A 280 -1.19 -11.58 -1.03
CA LEU A 280 -2.03 -11.45 0.17
C LEU A 280 -3.50 -11.19 -0.18
N PHE A 281 -3.80 -10.43 -1.24
CA PHE A 281 -5.19 -10.27 -1.68
C PHE A 281 -5.82 -11.60 -2.05
N ALA A 282 -5.09 -12.48 -2.74
CA ALA A 282 -5.57 -13.81 -3.08
C ALA A 282 -5.78 -14.67 -1.83
N ARG A 283 -4.83 -14.65 -0.89
CA ARG A 283 -4.91 -15.41 0.37
C ARG A 283 -6.08 -14.97 1.24
N ILE A 284 -6.31 -13.66 1.38
CA ILE A 284 -7.47 -13.14 2.09
C ILE A 284 -8.76 -13.51 1.37
N ASN A 285 -8.79 -13.47 0.03
CA ASN A 285 -9.96 -13.91 -0.74
C ASN A 285 -10.33 -15.36 -0.38
N TYR A 286 -9.37 -16.30 -0.38
CA TYR A 286 -9.63 -17.67 0.02
C TYR A 286 -10.08 -17.77 1.48
N ALA A 287 -9.39 -17.09 2.38
CA ALA A 287 -9.70 -17.14 3.80
C ALA A 287 -11.14 -16.68 4.09
N LEU A 288 -11.59 -15.62 3.42
CA LEU A 288 -12.95 -15.10 3.58
C LEU A 288 -14.03 -16.00 2.97
N THR A 289 -13.69 -16.89 2.03
CA THR A 289 -14.62 -17.85 1.41
C THR A 289 -14.60 -19.23 2.06
N GLU A 290 -13.52 -19.58 2.78
CA GLU A 290 -13.48 -20.81 3.55
C GLU A 290 -14.24 -20.60 4.86
N ASP A 291 -15.12 -21.55 5.18
CA ASP A 291 -15.57 -21.73 6.54
C ASP A 291 -14.33 -22.12 7.35
N GLY A 292 -13.73 -21.16 8.05
CA GLY A 292 -12.59 -21.36 8.95
C GLY A 292 -12.89 -22.30 10.15
N PHE A 293 -13.99 -23.04 10.06
CA PHE A 293 -14.57 -23.97 11.02
C PHE A 293 -15.08 -25.20 10.25
N SER A 294 -14.19 -25.92 9.56
CA SER A 294 -14.48 -27.31 9.23
C SER A 294 -14.50 -28.12 10.53
N GLU A 295 -15.63 -28.77 10.80
CA GLU A 295 -15.98 -29.61 11.97
C GLU A 295 -14.83 -30.36 12.67
#